data_AF-A0AB39KQ75-F1
#
_entry.id   AF-A0AB39KQ75-F1
#
_cell.length_a   1.000
_cell.length_b   1.000
_cell.length_c   1.000
_cell.angle_alpha   90.00
_cell.angle_beta   90.00
_cell.angle_gamma   90.00
#
_symmetry.space_group_name_H-M   'P 1'
#
loop_
_entity.id
_entity.type
_entity.pdbx_description
1 polymer ?
#
loop_
_entity_poly.entity_id
_entity_poly.type
_entity_poly.pdbx_seq_one_letter_code
_entity_poly.pdbx_strand_id
1 'polypeptide(L)' 'MSQRELAERLGKPRSFVSKVEGKERRLDIVEFIALMDALESSPAEAIAELAEALRRPLEF' A
#
# COMPACT_ATOMS: atom_id res chain seq x y z
N MET A 1 7.93 -5.05 10.66
CA MET A 1 8.41 -5.45 9.33
C MET A 1 9.24 -4.31 8.73
N SER A 2 10.40 -4.59 8.14
CA SER A 2 11.23 -3.57 7.47
C SER A 2 10.87 -3.39 5.99
N GLN A 3 11.24 -2.28 5.35
CA GLN A 3 11.06 -2.10 3.89
C GLN A 3 11.70 -3.22 3.06
N ARG A 4 12.85 -3.73 3.53
CA ARG A 4 13.57 -4.82 2.85
C ARG A 4 12.79 -6.12 2.95
N GLU A 5 12.28 -6.44 4.14
CA GLU A 5 11.46 -7.63 4.39
C GLU A 5 10.16 -7.59 3.58
N LEU A 6 9.47 -6.45 3.54
CA LEU A 6 8.26 -6.29 2.71
C LEU A 6 8.57 -6.47 1.23
N ALA A 7 9.67 -5.89 0.76
CA ALA A 7 10.08 -6.03 -0.63
C ALA A 7 10.41 -7.49 -1.00
N GLU A 8 11.05 -8.23 -0.08
CA GLU A 8 11.30 -9.67 -0.23
C GLU A 8 9.97 -10.47 -0.29
N ARG A 9 9.00 -10.20 0.59
CA ARG A 9 7.66 -10.82 0.55
C ARG A 9 6.92 -10.52 -0.76
N LEU A 10 7.10 -9.32 -1.32
CA LEU A 10 6.45 -8.89 -2.56
C LEU A 10 7.18 -9.33 -3.84
N GLY A 11 8.38 -9.90 -3.73
CA GLY A 11 9.23 -10.17 -4.90
C GLY A 11 9.61 -8.90 -5.66
N LYS A 12 9.78 -7.77 -4.95
CA LYS A 12 10.10 -6.45 -5.53
C LYS A 12 11.43 -5.92 -4.98
N PRO A 13 12.08 -4.95 -5.66
CA PRO A 13 13.22 -4.23 -5.10
C PRO A 13 12.82 -3.37 -3.89
N ARG A 14 13.72 -3.16 -2.91
CA ARG A 14 13.46 -2.23 -1.77
C ARG A 14 13.02 -0.82 -2.21
N SER A 15 13.54 -0.35 -3.36
CA SER A 15 13.16 0.94 -3.93
C SER A 15 11.69 1.01 -4.37
N PHE A 16 11.04 -0.12 -4.64
CA PHE A 16 9.60 -0.18 -4.87
C PHE A 16 8.85 0.30 -3.61
N VAL A 17 9.11 -0.34 -2.47
CA VAL A 17 8.49 0.00 -1.18
C VAL A 17 8.81 1.43 -0.78
N SER A 18 10.09 1.84 -0.88
CA SER A 18 10.52 3.20 -0.55
C SER A 18 9.79 4.27 -1.37
N LYS A 19 9.54 4.03 -2.67
CA LYS A 19 8.83 4.99 -3.54
C LYS A 19 7.33 5.01 -3.27
N VAL A 20 6.74 3.87 -2.88
CA VAL A 20 5.33 3.79 -2.49
C VAL A 20 5.11 4.57 -1.19
N GLU A 21 5.92 4.32 -0.16
CA GLU A 21 5.84 5.03 1.13
C GLU A 21 6.16 6.52 0.98
N GLY A 22 7.11 6.87 0.11
CA GLY A 22 7.47 8.24 -0.22
C GLY A 22 6.46 8.97 -1.12
N LYS A 23 5.38 8.30 -1.56
CA LYS A 23 4.37 8.83 -2.51
C LYS A 23 4.95 9.25 -3.87
N GLU A 24 6.17 8.85 -4.18
CA GLU A 24 6.81 9.06 -5.49
C GLU A 24 6.26 8.12 -6.57
N ARG A 25 5.63 7.02 -6.15
CA ARG A 25 5.02 6.02 -7.03
C ARG A 25 3.59 5.75 -6.59
N ARG A 26 2.66 5.88 -7.53
CA ARG A 26 1.28 5.42 -7.35
C ARG A 26 1.25 3.90 -7.32
N LEU A 27 0.45 3.35 -6.41
CA LEU A 27 0.17 1.93 -6.28
C LEU A 27 -1.17 1.66 -6.97
N ASP A 28 -1.22 0.69 -7.89
CA ASP A 28 -2.51 0.24 -8.41
C ASP A 28 -3.23 -0.69 -7.41
N ILE A 29 -4.48 -1.05 -7.69
CA ILE A 29 -5.30 -1.83 -6.77
C ILE A 29 -4.78 -3.27 -6.57
N VAL A 30 -4.18 -3.87 -7.59
CA VAL A 30 -3.62 -5.24 -7.50
C VAL A 30 -2.36 -5.21 -6.65
N GLU A 31 -1.50 -4.21 -6.87
CA GLU A 31 -0.31 -4.00 -6.05
C GLU A 31 -0.64 -3.65 -4.61
N PHE A 32 -1.73 -2.90 -4.38
CA PHE A 32 -2.25 -2.63 -3.04
C PHE A 32 -2.70 -3.91 -2.34
N ILE A 33 -3.49 -4.77 -3.00
CA ILE A 33 -3.91 -6.05 -2.43
C ILE A 33 -2.70 -6.92 -2.08
N ALA A 34 -1.73 -7.05 -3.00
CA ALA A 34 -0.51 -7.81 -2.74
C ALA A 34 0.29 -7.26 -1.55
N LEU A 35 0.35 -5.93 -1.40
CA LEU A 35 0.99 -5.25 -0.27
C LEU A 35 0.27 -5.53 1.05
N MET A 36 -1.06 -5.51 1.05
CA MET A 36 -1.89 -5.82 2.22
C MET A 36 -1.76 -7.30 2.63
N ASP A 37 -1.74 -8.22 1.66
CA ASP A 37 -1.52 -9.65 1.92
C ASP A 37 -0.12 -9.90 2.52
N ALA A 38 0.91 -9.25 1.99
CA ALA A 38 2.28 -9.34 2.52
C ALA A 38 2.41 -8.78 3.95
N LEU A 39 1.53 -7.84 4.29
CA LEU A 39 1.34 -7.24 5.62
C LEU A 39 0.41 -8.03 6.54
N GLU A 40 -0.14 -9.17 6.08
CA GLU A 40 -1.11 -9.97 6.84
C GLU A 40 -2.32 -9.13 7.29
N SER A 41 -2.74 -8.19 6.45
CA SER A 41 -3.79 -7.19 6.73
C SER A 41 -4.91 -7.26 5.68
N SER A 42 -6.15 -6.93 6.07
CA SER A 42 -7.32 -6.99 5.17
C SER A 42 -7.34 -5.81 4.20
N PRO A 43 -7.25 -6.03 2.87
CA PRO A 43 -7.37 -4.95 1.89
C PRO A 43 -8.76 -4.30 1.93
N ALA A 44 -9.81 -5.09 2.21
CA ALA A 44 -11.19 -4.62 2.24
C ALA A 44 -11.44 -3.66 3.41
N GLU A 45 -10.90 -3.96 4.59
CA GLU A 45 -11.02 -3.09 5.77
C GLU A 45 -10.29 -1.77 5.54
N ALA A 46 -9.06 -1.81 5.02
CA ALA A 46 -8.30 -0.60 4.73
C ALA A 46 -8.98 0.31 3.68
N ILE A 47 -9.61 -0.26 2.65
CA ILE A 47 -10.38 0.52 1.68
C ILE A 47 -11.65 1.12 2.31
N ALA A 48 -12.32 0.38 3.20
CA ALA A 48 -13.49 0.88 3.91
C ALA A 48 -13.12 2.07 4.83
N GLU A 49 -12.04 1.94 5.59
CA GLU A 49 -11.49 3.02 6.43
C GLU A 49 -11.09 4.24 5.59
N LEU A 50 -10.42 4.02 4.45
CA LEU A 50 -10.07 5.09 3.54
C LEU A 50 -11.33 5.78 3.00
N ALA A 51 -12.32 5.03 2.51
CA ALA A 51 -13.57 5.60 2.01
C ALA A 51 -14.29 6.43 3.08
N GLU A 52 -14.24 5.99 4.34
CA GLU A 52 -14.80 6.72 5.47
C GLU A 52 -14.04 8.04 5.75
N ALA A 53 -12.70 8.00 5.70
CA ALA A 53 -11.84 9.17 5.89
C ALA A 53 -11.97 10.18 4.74
N LEU A 54 -12.19 9.68 3.52
CA LEU A 54 -12.40 10.47 2.30
C LEU A 54 -13.81 11.05 2.16
N ARG A 55 -14.64 10.99 3.21
CA ARG A 55 -15.89 11.77 3.27
C ARG A 55 -15.64 13.29 3.21
N ARG A 56 -14.39 13.73 3.37
CA ARG A 56 -13.94 15.06 2.92
C ARG A 56 -13.42 14.99 1.48
N PRO A 57 -13.75 15.96 0.61
CA PRO A 57 -13.31 15.96 -0.78
C PRO A 57 -11.79 15.79 -0.86
N LEU A 58 -11.35 14.86 -1.71
CA LEU A 58 -9.96 14.73 -2.08
C LEU A 58 -9.56 15.95 -2.91
N GLU A 59 -8.68 16.77 -2.34
CA GLU A 59 -7.96 17.79 -3.11
C GLU A 59 -6.80 17.07 -3.83
N PHE A 60 -6.98 16.86 -5.14
CA PHE A 60 -5.98 16.27 -6.03
C PHE A 60 -5.13 17.36 -6.70
#